data_AF-A0A7U7DCR5-F1
#
_entry.id   AF-A0A7U7DCR5-F1
#
_cell.length_a   1.000
_cell.length_b   1.000
_cell.length_c   1.000
_cell.angle_alpha   90.00
_cell.angle_beta   90.00
_cell.angle_gamma   90.00
#
_symmetry.space_group_name_H-M   'P 1'
#
loop_
_entity.id
_entity.type
_entity.pdbx_description
1 polymer ?
#
loop_
_entity_poly.entity_id
_entity_poly.type
_entity_poly.pdbx_seq_one_letter_code
_entity_poly.pdbx_strand_id
1 'polypeptide(L)'
;MDALGVIRFDHQAFPESNTVTGDKLAWSYTWAHVPFAELDARLKDYLRTAAQEPPYAETWLRVWQELVPQEVTAYLQHQLRIHHFPEIFLGELVGLLMPYDSRYSLGHWRYACWAAVRSMASISLQYPGNVEILKFTLSSELPRRLKLTQGSLEGKLCFSPSYSLPDCALTAVFAGIATGLGDRYWISPPALELI
;
A
#
# COMPACT_ATOMS: atom_id res chain seq x y z
N MET A 1 -10.42 -22.51 -13.06
CA MET A 1 -9.76 -23.71 -13.61
C MET A 1 -9.58 -23.60 -15.13
N ASP A 2 -10.64 -23.28 -15.89
CA ASP A 2 -10.54 -22.95 -17.32
C ASP A 2 -9.73 -21.65 -17.55
N ALA A 3 -10.00 -20.60 -16.77
CA ALA A 3 -9.22 -19.35 -16.77
C ALA A 3 -7.74 -19.50 -16.38
N LEU A 4 -7.35 -20.64 -15.75
CA LEU A 4 -5.97 -20.97 -15.41
C LEU A 4 -5.28 -21.80 -16.51
N GLY A 5 -5.99 -22.10 -17.61
CA GLY A 5 -5.54 -23.01 -18.67
C GLY A 5 -5.35 -24.45 -18.20
N VAL A 6 -5.93 -24.82 -17.04
CA VAL A 6 -5.83 -26.16 -16.43
C VAL A 6 -6.89 -27.09 -17.01
N ILE A 7 -8.03 -26.53 -17.40
CA ILE A 7 -9.10 -27.23 -18.10
C ILE A 7 -9.16 -26.62 -19.50
N ARG A 8 -9.22 -27.46 -20.54
CA ARG A 8 -9.57 -27.05 -21.90
C ARG A 8 -10.84 -27.78 -22.29
N PHE A 9 -11.79 -27.05 -22.88
CA PHE A 9 -12.95 -27.65 -23.51
C PHE A 9 -12.56 -28.07 -24.93
N ASP A 10 -12.39 -29.37 -25.14
CA ASP A 10 -12.18 -29.92 -26.49
C ASP A 10 -13.45 -30.60 -26.98
N HIS A 11 -13.97 -30.16 -28.12
CA HIS A 11 -15.20 -30.71 -28.70
C HIS A 11 -14.97 -32.01 -29.50
N GLN A 12 -13.74 -32.54 -29.49
CA GLN A 12 -13.35 -33.72 -30.25
C GLN A 12 -12.85 -34.84 -29.35
N ALA A 13 -13.65 -35.89 -29.27
CA ALA A 13 -13.32 -37.13 -28.57
C ALA A 13 -12.13 -37.82 -29.25
N PHE A 14 -10.99 -37.92 -28.55
CA PHE A 14 -9.94 -38.90 -28.83
C PHE A 14 -9.94 -40.00 -27.76
N PRO A 15 -9.57 -41.24 -28.10
CA PRO A 15 -10.09 -42.46 -27.47
C PRO A 15 -9.23 -42.94 -26.29
N GLU A 16 -8.80 -42.04 -25.40
CA GLU A 16 -8.13 -42.42 -24.15
C GLU A 16 -8.79 -41.71 -22.94
N SER A 17 -10.12 -41.66 -22.94
CA SER A 17 -10.90 -41.12 -21.83
C SER A 17 -11.47 -42.25 -20.96
N ASN A 18 -11.23 -42.20 -19.66
CA ASN A 18 -11.97 -42.98 -18.68
C ASN A 18 -13.44 -42.55 -18.71
N THR A 19 -14.26 -43.27 -19.47
CA THR A 19 -15.69 -42.97 -19.65
C THR A 19 -16.49 -43.49 -18.46
N VAL A 20 -17.27 -42.61 -17.83
CA VAL A 20 -18.40 -43.04 -16.99
C VAL A 20 -19.59 -43.22 -17.94
N THR A 21 -19.98 -44.46 -18.18
CA THR A 21 -21.07 -44.82 -19.09
C THR A 21 -22.43 -44.50 -18.48
N GLY A 22 -23.05 -43.43 -18.96
CA GLY A 22 -24.45 -43.08 -18.71
C GLY A 22 -24.97 -42.21 -19.86
N ASP A 23 -26.18 -42.49 -20.32
CA ASP A 23 -26.80 -42.14 -21.60
C ASP A 23 -27.14 -40.63 -21.80
N LYS A 24 -26.23 -39.73 -21.46
CA LYS A 24 -26.36 -38.27 -21.67
C LYS A 24 -25.04 -37.74 -22.19
N LEU A 25 -25.09 -36.92 -23.24
CA LEU A 25 -23.95 -36.25 -23.93
C LEU A 25 -22.61 -36.49 -23.23
N ALA A 26 -21.77 -37.35 -23.82
CA ALA A 26 -20.47 -37.70 -23.27
C ALA A 26 -19.55 -36.46 -23.29
N TRP A 27 -19.62 -35.64 -22.24
CA TRP A 27 -18.59 -34.65 -21.97
C TRP A 27 -17.42 -35.41 -21.37
N SER A 28 -16.33 -35.58 -22.12
CA SER A 28 -15.07 -36.03 -21.57
C SER A 28 -14.33 -34.81 -21.02
N TYR A 29 -14.01 -34.85 -19.73
CA TYR A 29 -13.02 -33.91 -19.19
C TYR A 29 -11.63 -34.43 -19.59
N THR A 30 -11.04 -33.85 -20.62
CA THR A 30 -9.62 -34.05 -20.93
C THR A 30 -8.81 -33.02 -20.14
N TRP A 31 -7.99 -33.50 -19.23
CA TRP A 31 -7.09 -32.67 -18.44
C TRP A 31 -5.78 -32.71 -19.19
N ALA A 32 -5.34 -31.58 -19.75
CA ALA A 32 -3.93 -31.49 -20.10
C ALA A 32 -3.17 -31.72 -18.79
N HIS A 33 -2.30 -32.72 -18.74
CA HIS A 33 -1.44 -32.98 -17.60
C HIS A 33 -0.43 -31.83 -17.48
N VAL A 34 -0.90 -30.63 -17.10
CA VAL A 34 -0.04 -29.50 -16.77
C VAL A 34 0.77 -29.99 -15.57
N PRO A 35 2.10 -30.03 -15.66
CA PRO A 35 2.93 -30.47 -14.56
C PRO A 35 2.54 -29.66 -13.32
N PHE A 36 2.15 -30.35 -12.24
CA PHE A 36 1.72 -29.72 -10.99
C PHE A 36 2.77 -28.74 -10.43
N ALA A 37 4.04 -28.93 -10.83
CA ALA A 37 5.17 -28.07 -10.55
C ALA A 37 5.00 -26.61 -11.03
N GLU A 38 4.18 -26.35 -12.06
CA GLU A 38 3.95 -24.99 -12.60
C GLU A 38 2.64 -24.35 -12.11
N LEU A 39 1.80 -25.09 -11.38
CA LEU A 39 0.46 -24.62 -10.99
C LEU A 39 0.50 -23.42 -10.05
N ASP A 40 1.45 -23.43 -9.09
CA ASP A 40 1.65 -22.31 -8.16
C ASP A 40 2.03 -21.01 -8.89
N ALA A 41 2.98 -21.10 -9.84
CA ALA A 41 3.40 -19.95 -10.64
C ALA A 41 2.23 -19.39 -11.48
N ARG A 42 1.46 -20.26 -12.15
CA ARG A 42 0.30 -19.85 -12.96
C ARG A 42 -0.81 -19.25 -12.12
N LEU A 43 -1.07 -19.79 -10.94
CA LEU A 43 -2.06 -19.23 -10.02
C LEU A 43 -1.64 -17.84 -9.54
N LYS A 44 -0.37 -17.66 -9.18
CA LYS A 44 0.18 -16.36 -8.77
C LYS A 44 0.10 -15.33 -9.88
N ASP A 45 0.40 -15.71 -11.12
CA ASP A 45 0.29 -14.80 -12.26
C ASP A 45 -1.17 -14.47 -12.56
N TYR A 46 -2.06 -15.47 -12.59
CA TYR A 46 -3.49 -15.24 -12.79
C TYR A 46 -4.10 -14.31 -11.73
N LEU A 47 -3.83 -14.56 -10.45
CA LEU A 47 -4.33 -13.71 -9.37
C LEU A 47 -3.79 -12.28 -9.45
N ARG A 48 -2.53 -12.12 -9.87
CA ARG A 48 -1.91 -10.80 -10.08
C ARG A 48 -2.60 -10.05 -11.22
N THR A 49 -2.83 -10.72 -12.35
CA THR A 49 -3.52 -10.13 -13.50
C THR A 49 -4.97 -9.81 -13.17
N ALA A 50 -5.69 -10.72 -12.53
CA ALA A 50 -7.08 -10.52 -12.13
C ALA A 50 -7.24 -9.36 -11.13
N ALA A 51 -6.31 -9.21 -10.19
CA ALA A 51 -6.32 -8.11 -9.23
C ALA A 51 -6.20 -6.73 -9.90
N GLN A 52 -5.52 -6.64 -11.05
CA GLN A 52 -5.31 -5.40 -11.79
C GLN A 52 -6.44 -5.08 -12.78
N GLU A 53 -7.52 -5.87 -12.78
CA GLU A 53 -8.64 -5.62 -13.67
C GLU A 53 -9.44 -4.37 -13.25
N PRO A 54 -9.95 -3.57 -14.21
CA PRO A 54 -10.72 -2.36 -13.95
C PRO A 54 -11.83 -2.43 -12.89
N PRO A 55 -12.63 -3.51 -12.75
CA PRO A 55 -13.67 -3.59 -11.72
C PRO A 55 -13.14 -3.46 -10.27
N TYR A 56 -11.86 -3.72 -10.02
CA TYR A 56 -11.28 -3.61 -8.68
C TYR A 56 -10.70 -2.23 -8.38
N ALA A 57 -10.66 -1.31 -9.35
CA ALA A 57 -9.95 -0.04 -9.21
C ALA A 57 -10.47 0.83 -8.05
N GLU A 58 -11.79 0.92 -7.90
CA GLU A 58 -12.41 1.65 -6.77
C GLU A 58 -12.11 1.00 -5.42
N THR A 59 -12.00 -0.34 -5.39
CA THR A 59 -11.68 -1.07 -4.17
C THR A 59 -10.23 -0.79 -3.76
N TRP A 60 -9.30 -0.84 -4.72
CA TRP A 60 -7.90 -0.51 -4.45
C TRP A 60 -7.68 0.95 -4.08
N LEU A 61 -8.45 1.88 -4.64
CA LEU A 61 -8.40 3.27 -4.22
C LEU A 61 -8.78 3.41 -2.74
N ARG A 62 -9.85 2.73 -2.29
CA ARG A 62 -10.25 2.74 -0.87
C ARG A 62 -9.16 2.14 0.02
N VAL A 63 -8.61 1.00 -0.39
CA VAL A 63 -7.49 0.37 0.34
C VAL A 63 -6.30 1.32 0.43
N TRP A 64 -5.94 2.02 -0.64
CA TRP A 64 -4.87 3.01 -0.61
C TRP A 64 -5.16 4.13 0.40
N GLN A 65 -6.38 4.67 0.38
CA GLN A 65 -6.81 5.72 1.31
C GLN A 65 -6.78 5.25 2.77
N GLU A 66 -7.06 3.97 3.04
CA GLU A 66 -6.98 3.40 4.40
C GLU A 66 -5.54 3.11 4.86
N LEU A 67 -4.64 2.76 3.93
CA LEU A 67 -3.24 2.48 4.23
C LEU A 67 -2.44 3.74 4.57
N VAL A 68 -2.74 4.88 3.93
CA VAL A 68 -1.99 6.13 4.13
C VAL A 68 -1.96 6.56 5.61
N PRO A 69 -3.11 6.73 6.30
CA PRO A 69 -3.12 7.10 7.73
C PRO A 69 -2.31 6.16 8.62
N GLN A 70 -2.34 4.86 8.32
CA GLN A 70 -1.64 3.84 9.10
C GLN A 70 -0.13 3.97 8.94
N GLU A 71 0.35 4.13 7.69
CA GLU A 71 1.77 4.34 7.39
C GLU A 71 2.30 5.65 7.98
N VAL A 72 1.52 6.73 7.89
CA VAL A 72 1.89 8.03 8.48
C VAL A 72 2.00 7.91 10.00
N THR A 73 1.06 7.23 10.65
CA THR A 73 1.07 7.00 12.10
C THR A 73 2.27 6.16 12.53
N ALA A 74 2.53 5.04 11.83
CA ALA A 74 3.68 4.17 12.10
C ALA A 74 5.01 4.92 11.94
N TYR A 75 5.13 5.75 10.89
CA TYR A 75 6.32 6.55 10.66
C TYR A 75 6.52 7.63 11.74
N LEU A 76 5.46 8.33 12.14
CA LEU A 76 5.55 9.31 13.23
C LEU A 76 5.97 8.64 14.54
N GLN A 77 5.37 7.49 14.87
CA GLN A 77 5.76 6.71 16.05
C GLN A 77 7.23 6.31 16.00
N HIS A 78 7.74 5.91 14.83
CA HIS A 78 9.16 5.63 14.66
C HIS A 78 10.04 6.87 14.90
N GLN A 79 9.68 8.03 14.35
CA GLN A 79 10.42 9.29 14.59
C GLN A 79 10.41 9.71 16.06
N LEU A 80 9.26 9.61 16.74
CA LEU A 80 9.16 9.90 18.18
C LEU A 80 10.06 8.98 19.01
N ARG A 81 10.08 7.68 18.68
CA ARG A 81 10.95 6.69 19.35
C ARG A 81 12.44 7.00 19.20
N ILE A 82 12.89 7.41 18.00
CA ILE A 82 14.30 7.81 17.78
C ILE A 82 14.71 8.96 18.72
N HIS A 83 13.79 9.87 19.00
CA HIS A 83 14.03 11.03 19.86
C HIS A 83 13.57 10.84 21.31
N HIS A 84 13.23 9.61 21.71
CA HIS A 84 12.74 9.26 23.05
C HIS A 84 11.52 10.05 23.52
N PHE A 85 10.66 10.48 22.60
CA PHE A 85 9.41 11.14 22.95
C PHE A 85 8.30 10.11 23.23
N PRO A 86 7.45 10.36 24.25
CA PRO A 86 6.30 9.51 24.55
C PRO A 86 5.26 9.48 23.43
N GLU A 87 4.53 8.37 23.32
CA GLU A 87 3.51 8.16 22.27
C GLU A 87 2.28 9.07 22.41
N ILE A 88 2.13 9.80 23.52
CA ILE A 88 1.05 10.78 23.71
C ILE A 88 0.97 11.81 22.57
N PHE A 89 2.09 12.09 21.91
CA PHE A 89 2.16 13.02 20.79
C PHE A 89 1.53 12.48 19.49
N LEU A 90 1.24 11.17 19.40
CA LEU A 90 0.50 10.61 18.28
C LEU A 90 -0.94 11.14 18.20
N GLY A 91 -1.52 11.53 19.34
CA GLY A 91 -2.86 12.13 19.39
C GLY A 91 -2.98 13.39 18.53
N GLU A 92 -1.90 14.16 18.38
CA GLU A 92 -1.87 15.37 17.55
C GLU A 92 -2.01 15.05 16.05
N LEU A 93 -1.61 13.85 15.62
CA LEU A 93 -1.72 13.43 14.23
C LEU A 93 -3.17 13.11 13.83
N VAL A 94 -3.97 12.54 14.75
CA VAL A 94 -5.35 12.11 14.47
C VAL A 94 -6.21 13.27 13.99
N GLY A 95 -6.06 14.44 14.60
CA GLY A 95 -6.77 15.66 14.18
C GLY A 95 -6.32 16.22 12.83
N LEU A 96 -5.16 15.80 12.32
CA LEU A 96 -4.54 16.30 11.09
C LEU A 96 -4.76 15.38 9.88
N LEU A 97 -4.99 14.09 10.06
CA LEU A 97 -5.17 13.16 8.93
C LEU A 97 -6.48 13.43 8.16
N MET A 98 -7.60 13.55 8.89
CA MET A 98 -8.94 13.76 8.33
C MET A 98 -9.07 14.89 7.26
N PRO A 99 -8.46 16.10 7.43
CA PRO A 99 -8.57 17.17 6.43
C PRO A 99 -7.59 17.10 5.26
N TYR A 100 -6.58 16.21 5.27
CA TYR A 100 -5.44 16.28 4.35
C TYR A 100 -5.14 14.97 3.59
N ASP A 101 -5.82 13.86 3.90
CA ASP A 101 -5.48 12.50 3.45
C ASP A 101 -5.35 12.33 1.93
N SER A 102 -6.12 13.06 1.10
CA SER A 102 -6.10 12.89 -0.36
C SER A 102 -5.19 13.87 -1.11
N ARG A 103 -4.62 14.88 -0.43
CA ARG A 103 -3.85 15.96 -1.10
C ARG A 103 -2.36 15.73 -1.12
N TYR A 104 -1.87 14.85 -0.26
CA TYR A 104 -0.45 14.63 -0.04
C TYR A 104 -0.10 13.17 -0.24
N SER A 105 0.97 12.93 -0.98
CA SER A 105 1.61 11.62 -1.04
C SER A 105 2.18 11.21 0.31
N LEU A 106 2.41 9.91 0.49
CA LEU A 106 3.00 9.36 1.70
C LEU A 106 4.40 9.93 1.95
N GLY A 107 5.18 10.19 0.90
CA GLY A 107 6.51 10.78 1.02
C GLY A 107 6.48 12.21 1.57
N HIS A 108 5.45 13.02 1.26
CA HIS A 108 5.25 14.34 1.86
C HIS A 108 4.96 14.23 3.36
N TRP A 109 4.12 13.28 3.75
CA TRP A 109 3.83 13.02 5.16
C TRP A 109 5.07 12.58 5.93
N ARG A 110 5.90 11.70 5.35
CA ARG A 110 7.17 11.27 5.97
C ARG A 110 8.13 12.44 6.16
N TYR A 111 8.30 13.28 5.14
CA TYR A 111 9.09 14.51 5.27
C TYR A 111 8.56 15.41 6.39
N ALA A 112 7.25 15.67 6.42
CA ALA A 112 6.63 16.53 7.42
C ALA A 112 6.82 15.99 8.85
N CYS A 113 6.60 14.68 9.06
CA CYS A 113 6.82 14.03 10.34
C CYS A 113 8.28 14.14 10.79
N TRP A 114 9.22 13.81 9.90
CA TRP A 114 10.67 13.91 10.18
C TRP A 114 11.08 15.34 10.57
N ALA A 115 10.62 16.33 9.81
CA ALA A 115 10.94 17.73 10.07
C ALA A 115 10.31 18.23 11.37
N ALA A 116 9.04 17.89 11.63
CA ALA A 116 8.32 18.31 12.83
C ALA A 116 8.94 17.73 14.10
N VAL A 117 9.27 16.43 14.12
CA VAL A 117 9.90 15.81 15.29
C VAL A 117 11.30 16.37 15.57
N ARG A 118 12.06 16.73 14.52
CA ARG A 118 13.34 17.45 14.71
C ARG A 118 13.15 18.86 15.28
N SER A 119 12.12 19.58 14.85
CA SER A 119 11.75 20.86 15.46
C SER A 119 11.40 20.67 16.95
N MET A 120 10.61 19.65 17.29
CA MET A 120 10.32 19.30 18.69
C MET A 120 11.60 18.99 19.47
N ALA A 121 12.51 18.19 18.91
CA ALA A 121 13.78 17.87 19.54
C ALA A 121 14.60 19.14 19.83
N SER A 122 14.67 20.07 18.87
CA SER A 122 15.34 21.36 19.08
C SER A 122 14.68 22.20 20.18
N ILE A 123 13.34 22.28 20.21
CA ILE A 123 12.58 23.00 21.24
C ILE A 123 12.73 22.35 22.62
N SER A 124 12.80 21.02 22.70
CA SER A 124 12.96 20.30 23.96
C SER A 124 14.28 20.63 24.67
N LEU A 125 15.32 20.99 23.92
CA LEU A 125 16.61 21.43 24.47
C LEU A 125 16.52 22.86 25.04
N GLN A 126 15.64 23.70 24.49
CA GLN A 126 15.45 25.08 24.95
C GLN A 126 14.46 25.16 26.12
N TYR A 127 13.46 24.28 26.14
CA TYR A 127 12.39 24.22 27.15
C TYR A 127 12.21 22.81 27.72
N PRO A 128 13.14 22.30 28.53
CA PRO A 128 13.09 20.93 29.04
C PRO A 128 11.82 20.66 29.87
N GLY A 129 11.16 19.54 29.61
CA GLY A 129 9.98 19.09 30.36
C GLY A 129 8.67 19.84 30.06
N ASN A 130 8.68 20.87 29.22
CA ASN A 130 7.46 21.56 28.82
C ASN A 130 6.74 20.74 27.73
N VAL A 131 5.79 19.89 28.12
CA VAL A 131 5.07 19.03 27.17
C VAL A 131 4.14 19.84 26.27
N GLU A 132 3.54 20.92 26.76
CA GLU A 132 2.56 21.72 26.01
C GLU A 132 3.21 22.49 24.85
N ILE A 133 4.43 23.04 25.04
CA ILE A 133 5.16 23.66 23.93
C ILE A 133 5.55 22.63 22.86
N LEU A 134 5.83 21.39 23.24
CA LEU A 134 6.15 20.31 22.31
C LEU A 134 4.93 19.87 21.50
N LYS A 135 3.76 19.72 22.14
CA LYS A 135 2.48 19.47 21.45
C LYS A 135 2.21 20.58 20.46
N PHE A 136 2.23 21.84 20.92
CA PHE A 136 2.04 23.01 20.05
C PHE A 136 3.01 23.03 18.87
N THR A 137 4.29 22.70 19.11
CA THR A 137 5.30 22.63 18.04
C THR A 137 4.93 21.57 17.01
N LEU A 138 4.53 20.37 17.43
CA LEU A 138 4.12 19.31 16.52
C LEU A 138 2.90 19.71 15.68
N SER A 139 1.84 20.19 16.34
CA SER A 139 0.55 20.52 15.71
C SER A 139 0.64 21.74 14.79
N SER A 140 1.62 22.63 15.01
CA SER A 140 1.87 23.78 14.12
C SER A 140 2.84 23.46 12.98
N GLU A 141 3.90 22.69 13.24
CA GLU A 141 4.90 22.37 12.22
C GLU A 141 4.39 21.34 11.20
N LEU A 142 3.64 20.31 11.60
CA LEU A 142 3.14 19.30 10.66
C LEU A 142 2.34 19.93 9.49
N PRO A 143 1.27 20.71 9.72
CA PRO A 143 0.52 21.36 8.64
C PRO A 143 1.37 22.36 7.85
N ARG A 144 2.26 23.09 8.53
CA ARG A 144 3.16 24.04 7.89
C ARG A 144 4.08 23.34 6.90
N ARG A 145 4.66 22.21 7.27
CA ARG A 145 5.57 21.42 6.41
C ARG A 145 4.81 20.82 5.24
N LEU A 146 3.63 20.25 5.46
CA LEU A 146 2.77 19.76 4.38
C LEU A 146 2.40 20.87 3.38
N LYS A 147 2.07 22.08 3.86
CA LYS A 147 1.82 23.22 2.94
C LYS A 147 3.04 23.55 2.08
N LEU A 148 4.26 23.46 2.63
CA LEU A 148 5.48 23.69 1.85
C LEU A 148 5.74 22.62 0.78
N THR A 149 5.18 21.43 0.93
CA THR A 149 5.34 20.36 -0.06
C THR A 149 4.32 20.44 -1.20
N GLN A 150 3.31 21.32 -1.11
CA GLN A 150 2.33 21.49 -2.19
C GLN A 150 3.04 21.93 -3.48
N GLY A 151 2.92 21.12 -4.54
CA GLY A 151 3.56 21.38 -5.83
C GLY A 151 4.96 20.78 -5.98
N SER A 152 5.53 20.18 -4.94
CA SER A 152 6.69 19.29 -5.06
C SER A 152 6.15 17.88 -5.30
N LEU A 153 6.63 17.17 -6.31
CA LEU A 153 6.28 15.76 -6.54
C LEU A 153 7.46 14.83 -6.22
N GLU A 154 8.69 15.35 -6.29
CA GLU A 154 9.92 14.62 -6.05
C GLU A 154 10.98 15.53 -5.42
N GLY A 155 11.96 14.92 -4.73
CA GLY A 155 13.13 15.62 -4.19
C GLY A 155 13.10 15.85 -2.67
N LYS A 156 13.73 16.93 -2.19
CA LYS A 156 14.07 17.16 -0.77
C LYS A 156 12.88 17.22 0.20
N LEU A 157 11.67 17.36 -0.31
CA LEU A 157 10.44 17.50 0.48
C LEU A 157 9.53 16.25 0.40
N CYS A 158 9.96 15.21 -0.30
CA CYS A 158 9.22 13.96 -0.45
C CYS A 158 10.16 12.77 -0.18
N PHE A 159 9.95 12.07 0.93
CA PHE A 159 10.83 10.97 1.34
C PHE A 159 10.28 9.62 0.87
N SER A 160 10.95 9.03 -0.13
CA SER A 160 10.82 7.61 -0.43
C SER A 160 11.58 6.79 0.62
N PRO A 161 11.16 5.56 0.98
CA PRO A 161 11.94 4.68 1.85
C PRO A 161 13.38 4.53 1.33
N SER A 162 14.35 4.85 2.18
CA SER A 162 15.77 4.85 1.79
C SER A 162 16.30 3.45 1.53
N TYR A 163 15.83 2.43 2.26
CA TYR A 163 16.13 1.02 2.04
C TYR A 163 15.02 0.18 2.69
N SER A 164 14.60 -0.86 1.97
CA SER A 164 13.49 -1.78 2.26
C SER A 164 12.10 -1.12 2.29
N LEU A 165 11.19 -1.81 1.61
CA LEU A 165 9.73 -1.82 1.63
C LEU A 165 9.03 -1.01 2.74
N PRO A 166 7.76 -0.62 2.55
CA PRO A 166 6.95 -0.16 3.67
C PRO A 166 7.04 -1.18 4.81
N ASP A 167 7.17 -0.73 6.05
CA ASP A 167 7.34 -1.61 7.22
C ASP A 167 6.18 -2.63 7.34
N CYS A 168 5.05 -2.32 6.70
CA CYS A 168 3.87 -3.17 6.62
C CYS A 168 3.88 -4.08 5.38
N ALA A 169 3.81 -5.41 5.62
CA ALA A 169 3.65 -6.41 4.57
C ALA A 169 2.41 -6.17 3.68
N LEU A 170 1.32 -5.63 4.25
CA LEU A 170 0.11 -5.31 3.50
C LEU A 170 0.39 -4.23 2.45
N THR A 171 1.14 -3.19 2.81
CA THR A 171 1.51 -2.10 1.92
C THR A 171 2.47 -2.56 0.83
N ALA A 172 3.39 -3.48 1.15
CA ALA A 172 4.29 -4.10 0.18
C ALA A 172 3.51 -4.90 -0.87
N VAL A 173 2.54 -5.71 -0.43
CA VAL A 173 1.66 -6.48 -1.32
C VAL A 173 0.78 -5.54 -2.14
N PHE A 174 0.22 -4.50 -1.53
CA PHE A 174 -0.61 -3.52 -2.21
C PHE A 174 0.17 -2.82 -3.34
N ALA A 175 1.27 -2.15 -3.02
CA ALA A 175 2.03 -1.34 -3.96
C ALA A 175 2.76 -2.17 -5.02
N GLY A 176 3.18 -3.40 -4.70
CA GLY A 176 3.95 -4.24 -5.61
C GLY A 176 3.11 -5.23 -6.41
N ILE A 177 2.19 -5.93 -5.78
CA ILE A 177 1.50 -7.09 -6.37
C ILE A 177 0.08 -6.72 -6.79
N ALA A 178 -0.69 -6.09 -5.90
CA ALA A 178 -2.11 -5.84 -6.15
C ALA A 178 -2.33 -4.75 -7.21
N THR A 179 -1.58 -3.64 -7.13
CA THR A 179 -1.78 -2.48 -8.02
C THR A 179 -0.58 -2.18 -8.92
N GLY A 180 0.61 -2.69 -8.60
CA GLY A 180 1.82 -2.41 -9.39
C GLY A 180 2.28 -0.94 -9.35
N LEU A 181 1.80 -0.15 -8.39
CA LEU A 181 2.17 1.27 -8.21
C LEU A 181 3.68 1.48 -8.03
N GLY A 182 4.36 0.55 -7.36
CA GLY A 182 5.80 0.66 -7.06
C GLY A 182 6.12 1.98 -6.34
N ASP A 183 7.03 2.77 -6.91
CA ASP A 183 7.44 4.07 -6.35
C ASP A 183 6.30 5.10 -6.31
N ARG A 184 5.30 5.00 -7.21
CA ARG A 184 4.15 5.92 -7.25
C ARG A 184 3.33 5.90 -5.98
N TYR A 185 3.33 4.77 -5.26
CA TYR A 185 2.72 4.66 -3.95
C TYR A 185 3.26 5.71 -2.96
N TRP A 186 4.54 6.07 -3.08
CA TRP A 186 5.23 7.00 -2.19
C TRP A 186 5.15 8.45 -2.64
N ILE A 187 5.26 8.70 -3.95
CA ILE A 187 5.38 10.04 -4.52
C ILE A 187 4.03 10.65 -4.91
N SER A 188 3.01 9.83 -5.15
CA SER A 188 1.68 10.29 -5.57
C SER A 188 0.66 10.15 -4.44
N PRO A 189 -0.31 11.09 -4.33
CA PRO A 189 -1.47 10.89 -3.48
C PRO A 189 -2.40 9.82 -4.06
N PRO A 190 -3.29 9.23 -3.24
CA PRO A 190 -4.29 8.28 -3.72
C PRO A 190 -5.16 8.87 -4.82
N ALA A 191 -5.12 8.28 -6.02
CA ALA A 191 -5.88 8.72 -7.19
C ALA A 191 -6.32 7.52 -8.04
N LEU A 192 -7.57 7.56 -8.53
CA LEU A 192 -8.14 6.48 -9.34
C LEU A 192 -7.39 6.26 -10.65
N GLU A 193 -6.87 7.34 -11.26
CA GLU A 193 -6.14 7.30 -12.53
C GLU A 193 -4.81 6.54 -12.46
N LEU A 194 -4.33 6.24 -11.25
CA LEU A 194 -3.07 5.54 -11.00
C LEU A 194 -3.27 4.06 -10.67
N ILE A 195 -4.52 3.62 -10.50
CA ILE A 195 -4.92 2.23 -10.23
C ILE A 195 -5.33 1.57 -11.55
#